data_AF-A0A947YVP3-F1
#
_entry.id   AF-A0A947YVP3-F1
#
_cell.length_a   1.000
_cell.length_b   1.000
_cell.length_c   1.000
_cell.angle_alpha   90.00
_cell.angle_beta   90.00
_cell.angle_gamma   90.00
#
_symmetry.space_group_name_H-M   'P 1'
#
loop_
_entity.id
_entity.type
_entity.pdbx_description
1 polymer ?
#
loop_
_entity_poly.entity_id
_entity_poly.type
_entity_poly.pdbx_seq_one_letter_code
_entity_poly.pdbx_strand_id
1 'polypeptide(L)'
;MKCDLTVVRQVEEFTDDLNKIILSDFLHRVMHPYEDKREDILRGIDYALGLNPGGFIVLAHIEGRLAGASVVLCTGMSGYIPPNLLLFIGVEPEIRGHGIGRKIIETITENTKGDIKLHVEEANPARHLYERCGFQKKYFEMRLKNE
;
A
#
# COMPACT_ATOMS: atom_id res chain seq x y z
N MET A 1 -12.46 6.83 17.55
CA MET A 1 -12.38 5.48 16.97
C MET A 1 -10.96 4.95 17.13
N LYS A 2 -10.78 3.82 17.82
CA LYS A 2 -9.46 3.19 17.97
C LYS A 2 -9.13 2.46 16.65
N CYS A 3 -7.91 2.66 16.16
CA CYS A 3 -7.41 2.01 14.96
C CYS A 3 -6.12 1.30 15.35
N ASP A 4 -6.11 -0.02 15.25
CA ASP A 4 -4.97 -0.87 15.54
C ASP A 4 -4.21 -1.12 14.23
N LEU A 5 -2.88 -0.97 14.24
CA LEU A 5 -2.03 -1.12 13.06
C LEU A 5 -1.09 -2.31 13.25
N THR A 6 -1.00 -3.15 12.23
CA THR A 6 -0.12 -4.32 12.20
C THR A 6 0.76 -4.26 10.96
N VAL A 7 2.04 -4.56 11.12
CA VAL A 7 2.99 -4.73 10.02
C VAL A 7 3.20 -6.23 9.81
N VAL A 8 2.97 -6.71 8.59
CA VAL A 8 3.13 -8.11 8.19
C VAL A 8 4.31 -8.20 7.24
N ARG A 9 5.29 -9.06 7.56
CA ARG A 9 6.52 -9.24 6.75
C ARG A 9 6.65 -10.63 6.15
N GLN A 10 5.97 -11.62 6.73
CA GLN A 10 5.98 -13.00 6.30
C GLN A 10 4.55 -13.55 6.20
N VAL A 11 4.36 -14.60 5.40
CA VAL A 11 3.03 -15.19 5.17
C VAL A 11 2.48 -15.79 6.47
N GLU A 12 3.35 -16.29 7.34
CA GLU A 12 3.02 -16.91 8.62
C GLU A 12 2.48 -15.90 9.65
N GLU A 13 2.62 -14.60 9.41
CA GLU A 13 2.07 -13.54 10.26
C GLU A 13 0.60 -13.23 9.95
N PHE A 14 0.04 -13.82 8.88
CA PHE A 14 -1.40 -13.80 8.63
C PHE A 14 -2.17 -14.70 9.60
N THR A 15 -3.43 -14.35 9.85
CA THR A 15 -4.36 -15.16 10.65
C THR A 15 -5.26 -15.98 9.73
N ASP A 16 -5.94 -17.00 10.27
CA ASP A 16 -6.90 -17.80 9.50
C ASP A 16 -8.02 -16.92 8.88
N ASP A 17 -8.43 -15.87 9.60
CA ASP A 17 -9.47 -14.93 9.18
C ASP A 17 -9.00 -13.89 8.14
N LEU A 18 -7.69 -13.73 7.94
CA LEU A 18 -7.12 -12.79 6.99
C LEU A 18 -5.88 -13.38 6.34
N ASN A 19 -6.03 -13.82 5.10
CA ASN A 19 -4.94 -14.31 4.25
C ASN A 19 -4.77 -13.43 3.00
N LYS A 20 -3.75 -13.73 2.19
CA LYS A 20 -3.43 -12.98 0.97
C LYS A 20 -4.56 -12.87 -0.06
N ILE A 21 -5.44 -13.88 -0.15
CA ILE A 21 -6.58 -13.87 -1.09
C ILE A 21 -7.63 -12.87 -0.59
N ILE A 22 -7.98 -12.95 0.69
CA ILE A 22 -8.93 -12.02 1.34
C ILE A 22 -8.41 -10.58 1.26
N LEU A 23 -7.10 -10.39 1.49
CA LEU A 23 -6.47 -9.08 1.39
C LEU A 23 -6.48 -8.53 -0.05
N SER A 24 -6.21 -9.39 -1.04
CA SER A 24 -6.29 -9.00 -2.46
C SER A 24 -7.72 -8.58 -2.83
N ASP A 25 -8.73 -9.35 -2.40
CA ASP A 25 -10.14 -9.03 -2.62
C ASP A 25 -10.54 -7.71 -1.95
N PHE A 26 -10.08 -7.49 -0.71
CA PHE A 26 -10.28 -6.23 0.00
C PHE A 26 -9.71 -5.05 -0.77
N LEU A 27 -8.42 -5.12 -1.13
CA LEU A 27 -7.72 -4.05 -1.85
C LEU A 27 -8.38 -3.77 -3.20
N HIS A 28 -8.69 -4.80 -3.99
CA HIS A 28 -9.37 -4.67 -5.27
C HIS A 28 -10.70 -3.92 -5.13
N ARG A 29 -11.48 -4.20 -4.08
CA ARG A 29 -12.76 -3.53 -3.83
C ARG A 29 -12.57 -2.07 -3.40
N VAL A 30 -11.70 -1.80 -2.43
CA VAL A 30 -11.57 -0.44 -1.85
C VAL A 30 -10.78 0.52 -2.75
N MET A 31 -9.99 0.01 -3.68
CA MET A 31 -9.27 0.79 -4.70
C MET A 31 -10.12 1.04 -5.95
N HIS A 32 -11.37 0.57 -6.03
CA HIS A 32 -12.25 0.94 -7.14
C HIS A 32 -12.43 2.48 -7.21
N PRO A 33 -12.38 3.11 -8.40
CA PRO A 33 -12.47 2.55 -9.76
C PRO A 33 -11.14 2.17 -10.45
N TYR A 34 -10.01 2.10 -9.75
CA TYR A 34 -8.71 1.85 -10.38
C TYR A 34 -8.54 0.40 -10.88
N GLU A 35 -7.85 0.21 -12.00
CA GLU A 35 -7.88 -1.00 -12.85
C GLU A 35 -6.95 -2.14 -12.41
N ASP A 36 -6.38 -2.10 -11.20
CA ASP A 36 -5.51 -3.17 -10.72
C ASP A 36 -6.29 -4.48 -10.58
N LYS A 37 -5.92 -5.48 -11.38
CA LYS A 37 -6.56 -6.80 -11.34
C LYS A 37 -6.22 -7.50 -10.04
N ARG A 38 -7.11 -8.37 -9.55
CA ARG A 38 -6.89 -9.16 -8.33
C ARG A 38 -5.61 -9.98 -8.39
N GLU A 39 -5.28 -10.51 -9.57
CA GLU A 39 -4.07 -11.27 -9.81
C GLU A 39 -2.81 -10.40 -9.67
N ASP A 40 -2.87 -9.15 -10.09
CA ASP A 40 -1.76 -8.20 -9.98
C ASP A 40 -1.55 -7.77 -8.53
N ILE A 41 -2.63 -7.55 -7.80
CA ILE A 41 -2.59 -7.26 -6.36
C ILE A 41 -2.00 -8.45 -5.59
N LEU A 42 -2.46 -9.67 -5.90
CA LEU A 42 -1.94 -10.88 -5.27
C LEU A 42 -0.45 -11.07 -5.55
N ARG A 43 0.01 -10.81 -6.79
CA ARG A 43 1.44 -10.82 -7.12
C ARG A 43 2.23 -9.78 -6.32
N GLY A 44 1.68 -8.58 -6.12
CA GLY A 44 2.30 -7.56 -5.28
C GLY A 44 2.41 -7.97 -3.81
N ILE A 45 1.37 -8.62 -3.27
CA ILE A 45 1.37 -9.18 -1.91
C ILE A 45 2.44 -10.28 -1.79
N ASP A 46 2.47 -11.23 -2.72
CA ASP A 46 3.45 -12.32 -2.72
C ASP A 46 4.88 -11.78 -2.85
N TYR A 47 5.11 -10.73 -3.67
CA TYR A 47 6.42 -10.06 -3.73
C TYR A 47 6.79 -9.41 -2.40
N ALA A 48 5.87 -8.65 -1.79
CA ALA A 48 6.13 -7.95 -0.54
C ALA A 48 6.48 -8.90 0.62
N LEU A 49 5.93 -10.11 0.62
CA LEU A 49 6.18 -11.13 1.65
C LEU A 49 7.28 -12.13 1.27
N GLY A 50 7.81 -12.01 0.05
CA GLY A 50 8.91 -12.83 -0.44
C GLY A 50 10.27 -12.40 0.12
N LEU A 51 11.31 -13.17 -0.23
CA LEU A 51 12.68 -12.87 0.15
C LEU A 51 13.37 -11.99 -0.90
N ASN A 52 14.03 -10.92 -0.44
CA ASN A 52 14.98 -10.05 -1.16
C ASN A 52 14.54 -9.53 -2.56
N PRO A 53 14.30 -8.23 -2.72
CA PRO A 53 14.26 -7.19 -1.68
C PRO A 53 13.00 -7.28 -0.80
N GLY A 54 11.96 -8.01 -1.25
CA GLY A 54 10.71 -8.22 -0.51
C GLY A 54 9.95 -6.91 -0.26
N GLY A 55 9.44 -6.74 0.94
CA GLY A 55 8.63 -5.59 1.32
C GLY A 55 7.96 -5.81 2.67
N PHE A 56 6.76 -5.23 2.82
CA PHE A 56 5.87 -5.51 3.93
C PHE A 56 4.47 -4.99 3.63
N ILE A 57 3.52 -5.37 4.47
CA ILE A 57 2.14 -4.95 4.39
C ILE A 57 1.79 -4.24 5.69
N VAL A 58 1.01 -3.16 5.61
CA VAL A 58 0.42 -2.49 6.77
C VAL A 58 -1.07 -2.75 6.76
N LEU A 59 -1.61 -3.28 7.85
CA LEU A 59 -3.03 -3.54 8.04
C LEU A 59 -3.58 -2.59 9.11
N ALA A 60 -4.72 -1.97 8.83
CA ALA A 60 -5.44 -1.14 9.77
C ALA A 60 -6.76 -1.82 10.16
N HIS A 61 -6.95 -2.06 11.45
CA HIS A 61 -8.15 -2.66 12.01
C HIS A 61 -8.92 -1.67 12.89
N ILE A 62 -10.24 -1.65 12.74
CA ILE A 62 -11.15 -0.91 13.61
C ILE A 62 -12.15 -1.92 14.17
N GLU A 63 -12.24 -2.00 15.50
CA GLU A 63 -13.14 -2.94 16.18
C GLU A 63 -12.95 -4.39 15.70
N GLY A 64 -11.70 -4.77 15.45
CA GLY A 64 -11.32 -6.10 14.95
C GLY A 64 -11.58 -6.34 13.46
N ARG A 65 -12.12 -5.37 12.72
CA ARG A 65 -12.40 -5.49 11.28
C ARG A 65 -11.35 -4.78 10.45
N LEU A 66 -10.95 -5.39 9.33
CA LEU A 66 -10.03 -4.77 8.37
C LEU A 66 -10.69 -3.52 7.77
N ALA A 67 -10.05 -2.38 8.00
CA ALA A 67 -10.53 -1.05 7.66
C ALA A 67 -9.65 -0.36 6.61
N GLY A 68 -8.40 -0.80 6.47
CA GLY A 68 -7.49 -0.33 5.46
C GLY A 68 -6.26 -1.22 5.37
N ALA A 69 -5.57 -1.16 4.23
CA ALA A 69 -4.34 -1.88 4.02
C ALA A 69 -3.43 -1.15 3.04
N SER A 70 -2.13 -1.43 3.12
CA SER A 70 -1.14 -1.01 2.14
C SER A 70 -0.11 -2.10 1.89
N VAL A 71 0.35 -2.19 0.65
CA VAL A 71 1.44 -3.07 0.23
C VAL A 71 2.62 -2.20 -0.17
N VAL A 72 3.77 -2.44 0.44
CA VAL A 72 5.02 -1.72 0.18
C VAL A 72 6.06 -2.70 -0.33
N LEU A 73 6.69 -2.39 -1.47
CA LEU A 73 7.80 -3.16 -2.00
C LEU A 73 9.11 -2.45 -1.70
N CYS A 74 10.10 -3.21 -1.25
CA CYS A 74 11.50 -2.79 -1.36
C CYS A 74 11.94 -3.05 -2.81
N THR A 75 12.62 -2.10 -3.44
CA THR A 75 13.01 -2.22 -4.87
C THR A 75 14.43 -2.74 -5.06
N GLY A 76 15.28 -2.65 -4.04
CA GLY A 76 16.72 -2.90 -4.17
C GLY A 76 17.48 -1.83 -4.97
N MET A 77 16.83 -0.71 -5.33
CA MET A 77 17.36 0.30 -6.26
C MET A 77 17.90 1.56 -5.56
N SER A 78 18.30 1.44 -4.30
CA SER A 78 18.88 2.55 -3.54
C SER A 78 20.04 3.21 -4.31
N GLY A 79 20.05 4.54 -4.35
CA GLY A 79 21.03 5.33 -5.12
C GLY A 79 20.65 5.62 -6.57
N TYR A 80 19.64 4.94 -7.14
CA TYR A 80 19.13 5.20 -8.49
C TYR A 80 17.72 5.78 -8.48
N ILE A 81 16.82 5.14 -7.73
CA ILE A 81 15.43 5.56 -7.50
C ILE A 81 15.08 5.35 -6.02
N PRO A 82 13.97 5.93 -5.51
CA PRO A 82 13.53 5.67 -4.14
C PRO A 82 13.47 4.17 -3.83
N PRO A 83 14.11 3.70 -2.74
CA PRO A 83 14.25 2.28 -2.44
C PRO A 83 12.92 1.61 -2.07
N ASN A 84 11.89 2.36 -1.67
CA ASN A 84 10.59 1.83 -1.29
C ASN A 84 9.50 2.29 -2.27
N LEU A 85 8.65 1.37 -2.71
CA LEU A 85 7.47 1.64 -3.51
C LEU A 85 6.23 1.32 -2.67
N LEU A 86 5.45 2.34 -2.32
CA LEU A 86 4.09 2.15 -1.86
C LEU A 86 3.26 1.76 -3.09
N LEU A 87 3.02 0.47 -3.23
CA LEU A 87 2.40 -0.13 -4.42
C LEU A 87 0.89 0.01 -4.37
N PHE A 88 0.29 -0.41 -3.25
CA PHE A 88 -1.15 -0.33 -3.03
C PHE A 88 -1.45 0.35 -1.71
N ILE A 89 -2.53 1.12 -1.66
CA ILE A 89 -3.11 1.63 -0.42
C ILE A 89 -4.60 1.81 -0.60
N GLY A 90 -5.37 1.28 0.34
CA GLY A 90 -6.82 1.30 0.30
C GLY A 90 -7.40 1.45 1.70
N VAL A 91 -8.47 2.24 1.81
CA VAL A 91 -9.25 2.41 3.04
C VAL A 91 -10.72 2.26 2.69
N GLU A 92 -11.44 1.56 3.55
CA GLU A 92 -12.87 1.33 3.45
C GLU A 92 -13.63 2.67 3.23
N PRO A 93 -14.45 2.80 2.17
CA PRO A 93 -15.10 4.06 1.82
C PRO A 93 -15.87 4.73 2.94
N GLU A 94 -16.60 3.96 3.74
CA GLU A 94 -17.50 4.42 4.80
C GLU A 94 -16.77 5.16 5.93
N ILE A 95 -15.48 4.89 6.11
CA ILE A 95 -14.64 5.45 7.19
C ILE A 95 -13.52 6.34 6.65
N ARG A 96 -13.55 6.70 5.37
CA ARG A 96 -12.66 7.73 4.82
C ARG A 96 -12.85 9.06 5.56
N GLY A 97 -11.83 9.91 5.56
CA GLY A 97 -11.84 11.17 6.31
C GLY A 97 -11.48 11.05 7.80
N HIS A 98 -11.40 9.85 8.37
CA HIS A 98 -11.08 9.62 9.79
C HIS A 98 -9.57 9.46 10.07
N GLY A 99 -8.71 9.84 9.12
CA GLY A 99 -7.25 9.82 9.30
C GLY A 99 -6.56 8.45 9.17
N ILE A 100 -7.28 7.38 8.80
CA ILE A 100 -6.71 6.02 8.69
C ILE A 100 -5.59 5.97 7.65
N GLY A 101 -5.80 6.52 6.45
CA GLY A 101 -4.76 6.53 5.40
C GLY A 101 -3.50 7.27 5.83
N ARG A 102 -3.64 8.34 6.63
CA ARG A 102 -2.48 9.05 7.21
C ARG A 102 -1.71 8.15 8.17
N LYS A 103 -2.42 7.46 9.07
CA LYS A 103 -1.81 6.52 10.02
C LYS A 103 -1.07 5.38 9.31
N ILE A 104 -1.66 4.82 8.25
CA ILE A 104 -1.01 3.81 7.42
C ILE A 104 0.31 4.36 6.84
N ILE A 105 0.30 5.56 6.24
CA ILE A 105 1.50 6.18 5.67
C ILE A 105 2.56 6.46 6.75
N GLU A 106 2.16 6.97 7.92
CA GLU A 106 3.06 7.22 9.04
C GLU A 106 3.74 5.92 9.50
N THR A 107 2.99 4.82 9.64
CA THR A 107 3.56 3.50 9.94
C THR A 107 4.49 2.99 8.85
N ILE A 108 4.20 3.24 7.57
CA ILE A 108 5.11 2.91 6.47
C ILE A 108 6.42 3.68 6.63
N THR A 109 6.37 4.99 6.91
CA THR A 109 7.56 5.82 7.11
C THR A 109 8.40 5.36 8.31
N GLU A 110 7.77 4.97 9.41
CA GLU A 110 8.45 4.42 10.59
C GLU A 110 9.13 3.06 10.31
N ASN A 111 8.61 2.30 9.35
CA ASN A 111 9.07 0.94 9.02
C ASN A 111 9.94 0.85 7.76
N THR A 112 10.31 1.98 7.17
CA THR A 112 11.15 2.06 5.97
C THR A 112 12.46 2.78 6.24
N LYS A 113 13.49 2.41 5.47
CA LYS A 113 14.73 3.19 5.37
C LYS A 113 14.84 3.77 3.96
N GLY A 114 15.16 5.06 3.89
CA GLY A 114 15.27 5.79 2.63
C GLY A 114 13.91 6.18 2.03
N ASP A 115 13.97 6.82 0.87
CA ASP A 115 12.81 7.45 0.25
C ASP A 115 11.72 6.45 -0.16
N ILE A 116 10.48 6.93 -0.17
CA ILE A 116 9.30 6.19 -0.62
C ILE A 116 8.74 6.88 -1.87
N LYS A 117 8.43 6.10 -2.90
CA LYS A 117 7.66 6.57 -4.07
C LYS A 117 6.30 5.88 -4.14
N LEU A 118 5.38 6.51 -4.86
CA LEU A 118 4.10 5.97 -5.26
C LEU A 118 3.73 6.54 -6.63
N HIS A 119 2.80 5.88 -7.31
CA HIS A 119 2.13 6.44 -8.48
C HIS A 119 0.69 6.80 -8.12
N VAL A 120 0.23 7.96 -8.58
CA VAL A 120 -1.13 8.43 -8.35
C VAL A 120 -1.58 9.23 -9.56
N GLU A 121 -2.78 8.94 -10.06
CA GLU A 121 -3.39 9.72 -11.12
C GLU A 121 -3.77 11.12 -10.63
N GLU A 122 -3.73 12.12 -11.52
CA GLU A 122 -4.04 13.50 -11.17
C GLU A 122 -5.49 13.69 -10.66
N ALA A 123 -6.43 12.90 -11.20
CA ALA A 123 -7.83 12.90 -10.79
C ALA A 123 -8.08 12.17 -9.46
N ASN A 124 -7.11 11.38 -8.96
CA ASN A 124 -7.31 10.59 -7.74
C ASN A 124 -7.30 11.50 -6.49
N PRO A 125 -8.41 11.57 -5.72
CA PRO A 125 -8.51 12.44 -4.55
C PRO A 125 -7.50 12.10 -3.44
N ALA A 126 -6.97 10.87 -3.42
CA ALA A 126 -5.94 10.45 -2.48
C ALA A 126 -4.62 11.24 -2.66
N ARG A 127 -4.39 11.91 -3.81
CA ARG A 127 -3.22 12.77 -4.00
C ARG A 127 -3.04 13.81 -2.89
N HIS A 128 -4.15 14.35 -2.38
CA HIS A 128 -4.11 15.32 -1.29
C HIS A 128 -3.69 14.72 0.05
N LEU A 129 -3.97 13.43 0.27
CA LEU A 129 -3.44 12.71 1.42
C LEU A 129 -1.92 12.63 1.31
N TYR A 130 -1.39 12.21 0.15
CA TYR A 130 0.05 12.07 -0.06
C TYR A 130 0.77 13.43 0.05
N GLU A 131 0.23 14.49 -0.55
CA GLU A 131 0.75 15.87 -0.42
C GLU A 131 0.83 16.29 1.06
N ARG A 132 -0.22 16.06 1.85
CA ARG A 132 -0.23 16.35 3.31
C ARG A 132 0.67 15.44 4.14
N CYS A 133 1.10 14.31 3.59
CA CYS A 133 2.09 13.41 4.18
C CYS A 133 3.52 13.72 3.70
N GLY A 134 3.71 14.75 2.88
CA GLY A 134 5.03 15.23 2.45
C GLY A 134 5.52 14.65 1.11
N PHE A 135 4.70 13.86 0.40
CA PHE A 135 5.04 13.44 -0.95
C PHE A 135 5.05 14.64 -1.91
N GLN A 136 6.05 14.67 -2.80
CA GLN A 136 6.21 15.73 -3.80
C GLN A 136 6.12 15.15 -5.21
N LYS A 137 5.50 15.91 -6.13
CA LYS A 137 5.51 15.58 -7.56
C LYS A 137 6.90 15.87 -8.12
N LYS A 138 7.53 14.89 -8.79
CA LYS A 138 8.90 15.05 -9.31
C LYS A 138 9.02 14.83 -10.81
N TYR A 139 8.44 13.76 -11.35
CA TYR A 139 8.56 13.38 -12.76
C TYR A 139 7.24 12.91 -13.35
N PHE A 140 7.13 13.00 -14.67
CA PHE A 140 6.07 12.35 -15.44
C PHE A 140 6.38 10.87 -15.63
N GLU A 141 5.36 10.02 -15.59
CA GLU A 141 5.49 8.62 -16.01
C GLU A 141 5.33 8.52 -17.53
N MET A 142 6.33 7.97 -18.22
CA MET A 142 6.28 7.71 -19.66
C MET A 142 6.29 6.19 -19.88
N ARG A 143 5.30 5.67 -20.61
CA ARG A 143 5.15 4.23 -20.87
C ARG A 143 5.16 3.97 -22.38
N LEU A 144 6.07 3.10 -22.83
CA LEU A 144 6.00 2.47 -24.16
C LEU A 144 5.38 1.09 -23.98
N LYS A 145 4.20 0.86 -24.57
CA LYS A 145 3.62 -0.48 -24.63
C LYS A 145 4.34 -1.24 -25.74
N ASN A 146 5.06 -2.29 -25.35
CA ASN A 146 5.64 -3.24 -26.28
C ASN A 146 4.89 -4.55 -26.08
N GLU A 147 3.96 -4.85 -26.99
CA GLU A 147 3.21 -6.11 -27.02
C GLU A 147 4.04 -7.22 -27.66
#